data_AF-A0ABC8SAA9-F1
#
_entry.id   AF-A0ABC8SAA9-F1
#
_cell.length_a   1.000
_cell.length_b   1.000
_cell.length_c   1.000
_cell.angle_alpha   90.00
_cell.angle_beta   90.00
_cell.angle_gamma   90.00
#
_symmetry.space_group_name_H-M   'P 1'
#
loop_
_entity.id
_entity.type
_entity.pdbx_description
1 polymer ?
#
loop_
_entity_poly.entity_id
_entity_poly.type
_entity_poly.pdbx_seq_one_letter_code
_entity_poly.pdbx_strand_id
1 'polypeptide(L)'
;MASSQTVVNDKSLPSVQELAKEPMFAIPQRYVQVHQEPTVHSDAFSLPIVDMKNLSIGGAKDLELENLHSICKTLGIFQVVNHGVRSLRVEKLKHEIEEFYKLPVKEKYKVKPGDVEGYGHTMIRSEDEKAHWGDRLYMITNPIHRRKPHLLPELPVSLRDTLEFYFSELQKNAMTLFGLMVDALKIDNGEIKEMFMDGMQSVRMNYYPPCPQPEQVMGFTPHSDVTGITILLEINGVAGFQVKKDGKKISSRNTFF
;
A
#
# COMPACT_ATOMS: atom_id res chain seq x y z
N MET A 1 -6.17 -23.75 -15.08
CA MET A 1 -6.13 -24.63 -13.89
C MET A 1 -5.35 -23.90 -12.81
N ALA A 2 -6.02 -23.41 -11.77
CA ALA A 2 -5.35 -22.74 -10.66
C ALA A 2 -4.74 -23.82 -9.74
N SER A 3 -3.41 -23.87 -9.63
CA SER A 3 -2.78 -24.74 -8.63
C SER A 3 -3.13 -24.18 -7.25
N SER A 4 -3.80 -24.99 -6.44
CA SER A 4 -3.95 -24.74 -5.00
C SER A 4 -2.56 -24.75 -4.36
N GLN A 5 -1.92 -23.58 -4.28
CA GLN A 5 -0.71 -23.41 -3.49
C GLN A 5 -1.11 -23.47 -2.02
N THR A 6 -0.70 -24.54 -1.35
CA THR A 6 -0.85 -24.72 0.08
C THR A 6 -0.14 -23.57 0.79
N VAL A 7 -0.89 -22.67 1.40
CA VAL A 7 -0.36 -21.57 2.20
C VAL A 7 0.28 -22.16 3.44
N VAL A 8 1.61 -22.15 3.51
CA VAL A 8 2.35 -22.51 4.73
C VAL A 8 2.23 -21.31 5.67
N ASN A 9 1.18 -21.31 6.49
CA ASN A 9 1.07 -20.37 7.60
C ASN A 9 2.16 -20.77 8.62
N ASP A 10 3.33 -20.11 8.57
CA ASP A 10 4.38 -20.29 9.55
C ASP A 10 3.87 -19.72 10.89
N LYS A 11 3.23 -20.59 11.67
CA LYS A 11 2.48 -20.32 12.92
C LYS A 11 3.32 -19.65 14.03
N SER A 12 4.57 -19.27 13.77
CA SER A 12 5.56 -18.99 14.81
C SER A 12 6.27 -17.65 14.71
N LEU A 13 6.10 -16.88 13.63
CA LEU A 13 6.84 -15.62 13.53
C LEU A 13 6.28 -14.58 14.50
N PRO A 14 7.08 -14.09 15.44
CA PRO A 14 6.62 -13.02 16.32
C PRO A 14 6.36 -11.75 15.49
N SER A 15 5.53 -10.87 16.05
CA SER A 15 5.35 -9.52 15.51
C SER A 15 6.70 -8.82 15.46
N VAL A 16 7.06 -8.27 14.30
CA VAL A 16 8.34 -7.54 14.14
C VAL A 16 8.33 -6.30 15.03
N GLN A 17 7.16 -5.70 15.24
CA GLN A 17 6.99 -4.61 16.19
C GLN A 17 7.37 -5.00 17.62
N GLU A 18 7.00 -6.20 18.10
CA GLU A 18 7.41 -6.65 19.44
C GLU A 18 8.89 -7.03 19.48
N LEU A 19 9.39 -7.70 18.43
CA LEU A 19 10.82 -8.02 18.29
C LEU A 19 11.71 -6.78 18.39
N ALA A 20 11.29 -5.67 17.76
CA ALA A 20 12.05 -4.43 17.74
C ALA A 20 12.09 -3.69 19.10
N LYS A 21 11.29 -4.11 20.09
CA LYS A 21 11.36 -3.56 21.46
C LYS A 21 12.48 -4.20 22.29
N GLU A 22 12.91 -5.40 21.91
CA GLU A 22 13.98 -6.11 22.61
C GLU A 22 15.35 -5.63 22.12
N PRO A 23 16.36 -5.53 23.00
CA PRO A 23 17.72 -5.25 22.57
C PRO A 23 18.23 -6.36 21.64
N MET A 24 18.42 -6.04 20.36
CA MET A 24 18.80 -7.01 19.34
C MET A 24 20.10 -6.58 18.65
N PHE A 25 21.13 -7.43 18.77
CA PHE A 25 22.43 -7.21 18.11
C PHE A 25 22.51 -7.87 16.73
N ALA A 26 21.69 -8.88 16.48
CA ALA A 26 21.64 -9.60 15.20
C ALA A 26 20.20 -9.98 14.85
N ILE A 27 19.82 -9.79 13.59
CA ILE A 27 18.48 -10.13 13.09
C ILE A 27 18.31 -11.66 12.97
N PRO A 28 17.09 -12.21 13.19
CA PRO A 28 16.86 -13.63 12.98
C PRO A 28 17.03 -14.05 11.52
N GLN A 29 17.58 -15.25 11.29
CA GLN A 29 17.91 -15.78 9.96
C GLN A 29 16.73 -15.86 8.98
N ARG A 30 15.49 -15.86 9.52
CA ARG A 30 14.26 -15.83 8.73
C ARG A 30 14.11 -14.54 7.92
N TYR A 31 14.64 -13.42 8.39
CA TYR A 31 14.55 -12.09 7.78
C TYR A 31 15.75 -11.74 6.91
N VAL A 32 16.87 -12.46 7.05
CA VAL A 32 18.12 -12.22 6.32
C VAL A 32 17.93 -12.49 4.82
N GLN A 33 18.20 -11.46 4.00
CA GLN A 33 18.21 -11.52 2.54
C GLN A 33 19.64 -11.41 2.00
N VAL A 34 20.12 -12.48 1.36
CA VAL A 34 21.54 -12.66 1.00
C VAL A 34 21.91 -11.99 -0.35
N HIS A 35 20.91 -11.59 -1.15
CA HIS A 35 21.12 -11.07 -2.52
C HIS A 35 20.24 -9.85 -2.82
N GLN A 36 20.50 -8.73 -2.14
CA GLN A 36 19.83 -7.48 -2.46
C GLN A 36 20.52 -6.78 -3.64
N GLU A 37 19.77 -6.49 -4.72
CA GLU A 37 20.29 -5.59 -5.76
C GLU A 37 20.62 -4.22 -5.13
N PRO A 38 21.77 -3.62 -5.47
CA PRO A 38 22.16 -2.32 -4.93
C PRO A 38 21.14 -1.24 -5.31
N THR A 39 20.84 -0.35 -4.37
CA THR A 39 19.98 0.81 -4.62
C THR A 39 20.81 1.93 -5.22
N VAL A 40 20.36 2.49 -6.35
CA VAL A 40 20.98 3.69 -6.91
C VAL A 40 20.26 4.89 -6.31
N HIS A 41 20.97 5.64 -5.47
CA HIS A 41 20.52 6.95 -5.03
C HIS A 41 20.72 7.94 -6.18
N SER A 42 19.63 8.34 -6.82
CA SER A 42 19.65 9.40 -7.83
C SER A 42 18.97 10.63 -7.27
N ASP A 43 19.73 11.70 -7.05
CA ASP A 43 19.19 13.02 -6.71
C ASP A 43 18.28 13.60 -7.82
N ALA A 44 18.27 12.98 -9.01
CA ALA A 44 17.57 13.45 -10.19
C ALA A 44 16.22 12.76 -10.46
N PHE A 45 15.84 11.73 -9.70
CA PHE A 45 14.58 11.02 -9.93
C PHE A 45 13.46 11.51 -9.00
N SER A 46 12.54 12.29 -9.56
CA SER A 46 11.25 12.58 -8.96
C SER A 46 10.16 11.77 -9.67
N LEU A 47 9.14 11.35 -8.91
CA LEU A 47 7.95 10.77 -9.51
C LEU A 47 7.20 11.86 -10.29
N PRO A 48 6.67 11.55 -11.49
CA PRO A 48 5.78 12.46 -12.21
C PRO A 48 4.58 12.85 -11.34
N ILE A 49 4.10 14.08 -11.50
CA ILE A 49 2.94 14.60 -10.77
C ILE A 49 1.77 14.70 -11.76
N VAL A 50 0.62 14.21 -11.32
CA VAL A 50 -0.67 14.31 -12.01
C VAL A 50 -1.59 15.21 -11.18
N ASP A 51 -2.06 16.31 -11.77
CA ASP A 51 -2.96 17.25 -11.11
C ASP A 51 -4.42 16.93 -11.44
N MET A 52 -5.17 16.38 -10.47
CA MET A 52 -6.58 16.02 -10.70
C MET A 52 -7.49 17.21 -10.97
N LYS A 53 -7.11 18.43 -10.55
CA LYS A 53 -7.87 19.64 -10.85
C LYS A 53 -7.74 20.02 -12.33
N ASN A 54 -6.55 19.90 -12.90
CA ASN A 54 -6.31 20.19 -14.34
C ASN A 54 -7.02 19.18 -15.24
N LEU A 55 -7.20 17.94 -14.79
CA LEU A 55 -7.97 16.90 -15.47
C LEU A 55 -9.50 17.15 -15.46
N SER A 56 -9.97 18.09 -14.64
CA SER A 56 -11.39 18.40 -14.45
C SER A 56 -11.85 19.69 -15.12
N ILE A 57 -10.94 20.57 -15.57
CA ILE A 57 -11.26 21.92 -16.09
C ILE A 57 -10.92 22.01 -17.59
N GLY A 58 -11.90 22.42 -18.41
CA GLY A 58 -11.75 22.54 -19.87
C GLY A 58 -10.71 23.60 -20.27
N GLY A 59 -9.70 23.16 -21.03
CA GLY A 59 -8.59 23.98 -21.55
C GLY A 59 -7.24 23.27 -21.48
N ALA A 60 -6.95 22.57 -20.37
CA ALA A 60 -5.71 21.81 -20.16
C ALA A 60 -5.93 20.28 -20.11
N LYS A 61 -7.19 19.82 -20.16
CA LYS A 61 -7.56 18.41 -20.00
C LYS A 61 -6.83 17.49 -20.97
N ASP A 62 -6.80 17.81 -22.27
CA ASP A 62 -6.22 16.93 -23.28
C ASP A 62 -4.71 16.76 -23.09
N LEU A 63 -3.99 17.85 -22.79
CA LEU A 63 -2.55 17.81 -22.51
C LEU A 63 -2.26 16.99 -21.25
N GLU A 64 -3.05 17.16 -20.19
CA GLU A 64 -2.86 16.42 -18.95
C GLU A 64 -3.24 14.93 -19.11
N LEU A 65 -4.22 14.61 -19.96
CA LEU A 65 -4.54 13.22 -20.34
C LEU A 65 -3.41 12.57 -21.14
N GLU A 66 -2.79 13.29 -22.08
CA GLU A 66 -1.61 12.81 -22.81
C GLU A 66 -0.42 12.58 -21.86
N ASN A 67 -0.22 13.48 -20.90
CA ASN A 67 0.77 13.32 -19.83
C ASN A 67 0.49 12.06 -19.00
N LEU A 68 -0.73 11.88 -18.52
CA LEU A 68 -1.16 10.68 -17.79
C LEU A 68 -0.93 9.40 -18.61
N HIS A 69 -1.31 9.40 -19.88
CA HIS A 69 -1.09 8.25 -20.78
C HIS A 69 0.39 7.89 -20.87
N SER A 70 1.25 8.89 -21.09
CA SER A 70 2.70 8.73 -21.20
C SER A 70 3.32 8.18 -19.91
N ILE A 71 2.92 8.72 -18.76
CA ILE A 71 3.36 8.27 -17.43
C ILE A 71 2.96 6.81 -17.20
N CYS A 72 1.70 6.45 -17.43
CA CYS A 72 1.20 5.10 -17.26
C CYS A 72 1.95 4.09 -18.16
N LYS A 73 2.27 4.49 -19.40
CA LYS A 73 2.99 3.64 -20.36
C LYS A 73 4.47 3.45 -20.03
N THR A 74 5.13 4.47 -19.50
CA THR A 74 6.60 4.47 -19.33
C THR A 74 7.05 4.11 -17.93
N LEU A 75 6.25 4.42 -16.91
CA LEU A 75 6.64 4.27 -15.51
C LEU A 75 5.58 3.51 -14.68
N GLY A 76 4.29 3.75 -14.94
CA GLY A 76 3.20 3.07 -14.21
C GLY A 76 3.04 3.51 -12.75
N ILE A 77 3.80 4.52 -12.30
CA ILE A 77 3.71 5.11 -10.96
C ILE A 77 3.92 6.62 -11.01
N PHE A 78 3.13 7.34 -10.23
CA PHE A 78 3.10 8.79 -10.19
C PHE A 78 2.48 9.29 -8.89
N GLN A 79 2.69 10.57 -8.60
CA GLN A 79 2.02 11.28 -7.53
C GLN A 79 0.77 11.94 -8.03
N VAL A 80 -0.22 12.06 -7.16
CA VAL A 80 -1.47 12.73 -7.46
C VAL A 80 -1.61 13.91 -6.51
N VAL A 81 -1.87 15.10 -7.05
CA VAL A 81 -2.12 16.32 -6.27
C VAL A 81 -3.52 16.85 -6.57
N ASN A 82 -4.02 17.72 -5.68
CA ASN A 82 -5.36 18.29 -5.78
C ASN A 82 -6.47 17.22 -5.91
N HIS A 83 -6.26 16.06 -5.27
CA HIS A 83 -7.11 14.87 -5.31
C HIS A 83 -8.42 14.98 -4.50
N GLY A 84 -8.85 16.19 -4.13
CA GLY A 84 -10.13 16.45 -3.46
C GLY A 84 -10.23 16.12 -1.96
N VAL A 85 -9.34 15.28 -1.42
CA VAL A 85 -9.33 14.93 0.02
C VAL A 85 -8.68 16.04 0.84
N ARG A 86 -9.42 16.59 1.81
CA ARG A 86 -8.92 17.69 2.67
C ARG A 86 -7.72 17.24 3.49
N SER A 87 -6.64 18.05 3.52
CA SER A 87 -5.42 17.74 4.26
C SER A 87 -5.66 17.44 5.74
N LEU A 88 -6.56 18.19 6.41
CA LEU A 88 -6.93 17.91 7.81
C LEU A 88 -7.49 16.49 8.04
N ARG A 89 -8.14 15.89 7.03
CA ARG A 89 -8.64 14.51 7.11
C ARG A 89 -7.51 13.51 6.94
N VAL A 90 -6.55 13.79 6.04
CA VAL A 90 -5.35 12.96 5.84
C VAL A 90 -4.48 13.00 7.10
N GLU A 91 -4.25 14.18 7.69
CA GLU A 91 -3.47 14.31 8.93
C GLU A 91 -4.14 13.62 10.12
N LYS A 92 -5.49 13.70 10.23
CA LYS A 92 -6.22 12.91 11.21
C LYS A 92 -5.99 11.41 10.99
N LEU A 93 -6.10 10.92 9.76
CA LEU A 93 -5.87 9.51 9.45
C LEU A 93 -4.46 9.05 9.84
N LYS A 94 -3.44 9.85 9.51
CA LYS A 94 -2.05 9.57 9.89
C LYS A 94 -1.92 9.41 11.40
N HIS A 95 -2.45 10.37 12.15
CA HIS A 95 -2.43 10.34 13.62
C HIS A 95 -3.14 9.09 14.19
N GLU A 96 -4.34 8.77 13.72
CA GLU A 96 -5.10 7.61 14.20
C GLU A 96 -4.40 6.28 13.89
N ILE A 97 -3.73 6.18 12.73
CA ILE A 97 -2.93 5.00 12.37
C ILE A 97 -1.70 4.87 13.29
N GLU A 98 -1.01 5.98 13.57
CA GLU A 98 0.12 5.98 14.51
C GLU A 98 -0.31 5.55 15.92
N GLU A 99 -1.43 6.08 16.43
CA GLU A 99 -1.98 5.68 17.73
C GLU A 99 -2.40 4.21 17.74
N PHE A 100 -3.00 3.71 16.67
CA PHE A 100 -3.29 2.28 16.53
C PHE A 100 -2.03 1.42 16.64
N TYR A 101 -0.94 1.82 15.99
CA TYR A 101 0.29 1.06 16.07
C TYR A 101 0.94 1.14 17.46
N LYS A 102 0.67 2.16 18.27
CA LYS A 102 1.13 2.22 19.67
C LYS A 102 0.38 1.28 20.62
N LEU A 103 -0.80 0.79 20.24
CA LEU A 103 -1.56 -0.17 21.05
C LEU A 103 -0.78 -1.48 21.25
N PRO A 104 -0.97 -2.18 22.39
CA PRO A 104 -0.43 -3.53 22.59
C PRO A 104 -0.89 -4.49 21.49
N VAL A 105 -0.01 -5.38 21.02
CA VAL A 105 -0.35 -6.36 19.96
C VAL A 105 -1.51 -7.28 20.34
N LYS A 106 -1.77 -7.52 21.63
CA LYS A 106 -2.94 -8.27 22.11
C LYS A 106 -4.28 -7.59 21.80
N GLU A 107 -4.28 -6.27 21.62
CA GLU A 107 -5.45 -5.46 21.27
C GLU A 107 -5.62 -5.33 19.75
N LYS A 108 -4.67 -5.85 18.96
CA LYS A 108 -4.72 -5.87 17.49
C LYS A 108 -5.24 -7.23 17.02
N TYR A 109 -6.32 -7.22 16.26
CA TYR A 109 -7.01 -8.43 15.78
C TYR A 109 -6.11 -9.29 14.89
N LYS A 110 -5.49 -10.32 15.46
CA LYS A 110 -4.54 -11.18 14.75
C LYS A 110 -5.19 -11.96 13.61
N VAL A 111 -4.41 -12.19 12.55
CA VAL A 111 -4.79 -13.11 11.47
C VAL A 111 -5.12 -14.49 12.05
N LYS A 112 -6.32 -15.01 11.76
CA LYS A 112 -6.76 -16.35 12.19
C LYS A 112 -6.15 -17.44 11.28
N PRO A 113 -5.97 -18.68 11.77
CA PRO A 113 -5.49 -19.77 10.92
C PRO A 113 -6.39 -19.97 9.68
N GLY A 114 -5.76 -20.00 8.49
CA GLY A 114 -6.47 -20.12 7.22
C GLY A 114 -7.06 -18.82 6.69
N ASP A 115 -6.87 -17.71 7.41
CA ASP A 115 -7.28 -16.37 7.00
C ASP A 115 -6.08 -15.57 6.48
N VAL A 116 -6.35 -14.54 5.69
CA VAL A 116 -5.34 -13.58 5.22
C VAL A 116 -5.59 -12.17 5.74
N GLU A 117 -6.78 -11.90 6.30
CA GLU A 117 -7.15 -10.61 6.86
C GLU A 117 -6.84 -10.53 8.37
N GLY A 118 -6.56 -9.31 8.85
CA GLY A 118 -6.16 -9.04 10.23
C GLY A 118 -4.73 -8.49 10.37
N TYR A 119 -4.32 -8.34 11.63
CA TYR A 119 -3.01 -7.89 12.06
C TYR A 119 -1.99 -9.03 12.10
N GLY A 120 -0.82 -8.80 11.54
CA GLY A 120 0.29 -9.74 11.59
C GLY A 120 1.28 -9.51 10.46
N HIS A 121 2.22 -10.42 10.32
CA HIS A 121 3.19 -10.42 9.22
C HIS A 121 2.51 -10.64 7.85
N THR A 122 3.24 -10.29 6.79
CA THR A 122 2.86 -10.74 5.44
C THR A 122 2.88 -12.26 5.38
N MET A 123 1.89 -12.85 4.69
CA MET A 123 1.85 -14.29 4.47
C MET A 123 3.06 -14.72 3.65
N ILE A 124 3.74 -15.76 4.12
CA ILE A 124 4.85 -16.41 3.44
C ILE A 124 4.28 -17.59 2.66
N ARG A 125 4.62 -17.70 1.37
CA ARG A 125 4.03 -18.67 0.43
C ARG A 125 4.85 -19.96 0.31
N SER A 126 6.08 -19.98 0.81
CA SER A 126 6.97 -21.15 0.80
C SER A 126 8.00 -21.09 1.93
N GLU A 127 8.60 -22.23 2.30
CA GLU A 127 9.67 -22.29 3.31
C GLU A 127 10.93 -21.51 2.89
N ASP A 128 11.18 -21.43 1.58
CA ASP A 128 12.32 -20.72 1.00
C ASP A 128 12.14 -19.19 0.99
N GLU A 129 10.90 -18.71 1.01
CA GLU A 129 10.60 -17.28 0.99
C GLU A 129 10.96 -16.64 2.33
N LYS A 130 11.79 -15.59 2.32
CA LYS A 130 12.21 -14.84 3.53
C LYS A 130 11.09 -14.00 4.11
N ALA A 131 11.06 -13.86 5.43
CA ALA A 131 10.08 -13.03 6.13
C ALA A 131 10.39 -11.55 5.89
N HIS A 132 9.33 -10.74 5.86
CA HIS A 132 9.43 -9.29 5.75
C HIS A 132 9.67 -8.64 7.11
N TRP A 133 10.50 -7.60 7.15
CA TRP A 133 10.72 -6.80 8.35
C TRP A 133 9.63 -5.75 8.53
N GLY A 134 8.42 -6.22 8.84
CA GLY A 134 7.27 -5.37 9.08
C GLY A 134 6.03 -6.15 9.44
N ASP A 135 5.14 -5.49 10.17
CA ASP A 135 3.79 -5.97 10.44
C ASP A 135 2.79 -5.20 9.56
N ARG A 136 1.61 -5.79 9.36
CA ARG A 136 0.52 -5.15 8.63
C ARG A 136 -0.82 -5.36 9.33
N LEU A 137 -1.77 -4.49 9.04
CA LEU A 137 -3.20 -4.78 9.14
C LEU A 137 -3.77 -4.77 7.73
N TYR A 138 -4.35 -5.88 7.30
CA TYR A 138 -5.00 -6.03 5.99
C TYR A 138 -6.46 -6.39 6.16
N MET A 139 -7.33 -5.79 5.35
CA MET A 139 -8.75 -6.11 5.35
C MET A 139 -9.40 -5.72 4.03
N ILE A 140 -10.40 -6.49 3.63
CA ILE A 140 -11.31 -6.15 2.54
C ILE A 140 -12.27 -5.07 3.04
N THR A 141 -12.43 -4.01 2.26
CA THR A 141 -13.27 -2.84 2.57
C THR A 141 -14.41 -2.65 1.57
N ASN A 142 -14.34 -3.24 0.37
CA ASN A 142 -15.46 -3.30 -0.57
C ASN A 142 -15.42 -4.64 -1.33
N PRO A 143 -16.57 -5.26 -1.64
CA PRO A 143 -17.93 -4.90 -1.24
C PRO A 143 -18.22 -5.15 0.24
N ILE A 144 -19.18 -4.40 0.82
CA ILE A 144 -19.49 -4.44 2.27
C ILE A 144 -19.79 -5.86 2.77
N HIS A 145 -20.49 -6.67 1.98
CA HIS A 145 -20.85 -8.04 2.36
C HIS A 145 -19.65 -9.01 2.47
N ARG A 146 -18.47 -8.62 1.97
CA ARG A 146 -17.22 -9.39 2.13
C ARG A 146 -16.37 -8.92 3.31
N ARG A 147 -16.75 -7.82 3.99
CA ARG A 147 -16.05 -7.35 5.18
C ARG A 147 -16.20 -8.36 6.31
N LYS A 148 -15.09 -8.68 6.97
CA LYS A 148 -15.11 -9.48 8.21
C LYS A 148 -15.76 -8.65 9.32
N PRO A 149 -16.80 -9.18 10.01
CA PRO A 149 -17.58 -8.40 10.99
C PRO A 149 -16.81 -8.04 12.27
N HIS A 150 -15.60 -8.56 12.46
CA HIS A 150 -14.78 -8.39 13.66
C HIS A 150 -13.47 -7.62 13.42
N LEU A 151 -13.20 -7.16 12.20
CA LEU A 151 -11.98 -6.39 11.93
C LEU A 151 -12.25 -4.89 12.06
N LEU A 152 -13.12 -4.35 11.21
CA LEU A 152 -13.40 -2.91 11.20
C LEU A 152 -14.20 -2.44 12.43
N PRO A 153 -15.29 -3.12 12.84
CA PRO A 153 -16.15 -2.63 13.92
C PRO A 153 -15.46 -2.56 15.28
N GLU A 154 -14.41 -3.36 15.44
CA GLU A 154 -13.66 -3.54 16.68
C GLU A 154 -12.43 -2.64 16.80
N LEU A 155 -12.10 -1.86 15.75
CA LEU A 155 -11.09 -0.81 15.84
C LEU A 155 -11.56 0.31 16.79
N PRO A 156 -10.64 1.09 17.37
CA PRO A 156 -11.00 2.31 18.10
C PRO A 156 -11.96 3.17 17.28
N VAL A 157 -13.03 3.67 17.92
CA VAL A 157 -14.15 4.36 17.23
C VAL A 157 -13.65 5.49 16.33
N SER A 158 -12.72 6.33 16.83
CA SER A 158 -12.18 7.44 16.04
C SER A 158 -11.41 6.98 14.81
N LEU A 159 -10.60 5.93 14.92
CA LEU A 159 -9.89 5.32 13.79
C LEU A 159 -10.88 4.73 12.78
N ARG A 160 -11.85 3.94 13.26
CA ARG A 160 -12.87 3.30 12.42
C ARG A 160 -13.62 4.33 11.57
N ASP A 161 -14.13 5.38 12.19
CA ASP A 161 -14.92 6.40 11.49
C ASP A 161 -14.04 7.20 10.51
N THR A 162 -12.76 7.40 10.85
CA THR A 162 -11.77 8.04 9.96
C THR A 162 -11.44 7.16 8.75
N LEU A 163 -11.30 5.84 8.96
CA LEU A 163 -11.07 4.86 7.91
C LEU A 163 -12.28 4.72 6.97
N GLU A 164 -13.50 4.61 7.50
CA GLU A 164 -14.72 4.52 6.67
C GLU A 164 -14.86 5.72 5.74
N PHE A 165 -14.63 6.94 6.26
CA PHE A 165 -14.57 8.13 5.43
C PHE A 165 -13.49 8.00 4.35
N TYR A 166 -12.26 7.64 4.74
CA TYR A 166 -11.14 7.57 3.81
C TYR A 166 -11.32 6.49 2.74
N PHE A 167 -11.88 5.33 3.06
CA PHE A 167 -12.18 4.26 2.09
C PHE A 167 -13.12 4.76 0.99
N SER A 168 -14.13 5.54 1.35
CA SER A 168 -15.06 6.13 0.39
C SER A 168 -14.37 7.14 -0.53
N GLU A 169 -13.44 7.94 0.00
CA GLU A 169 -12.67 8.91 -0.79
C GLU A 169 -11.66 8.20 -1.71
N LEU A 170 -11.00 7.14 -1.24
CA LEU A 170 -10.13 6.31 -2.06
C LEU A 170 -10.89 5.65 -3.22
N GLN A 171 -12.11 5.17 -2.98
CA GLN A 171 -12.93 4.58 -4.03
C GLN A 171 -13.30 5.63 -5.09
N LYS A 172 -13.72 6.83 -4.68
CA LYS A 172 -14.00 7.94 -5.61
C LYS A 172 -12.76 8.32 -6.42
N ASN A 173 -11.61 8.43 -5.79
CA ASN A 173 -10.36 8.79 -6.46
C ASN A 173 -9.91 7.70 -7.43
N ALA A 174 -9.98 6.43 -7.03
CA ALA A 174 -9.68 5.30 -7.92
C ALA A 174 -10.59 5.29 -9.14
N MET A 175 -11.91 5.45 -8.96
CA MET A 175 -12.86 5.49 -10.08
C MET A 175 -12.64 6.70 -11.00
N THR A 176 -12.26 7.86 -10.43
CA THR A 176 -11.90 9.03 -11.22
C THR A 176 -10.65 8.75 -12.07
N LEU A 177 -9.60 8.18 -11.47
CA LEU A 177 -8.38 7.81 -12.18
C LEU A 177 -8.64 6.76 -13.28
N PHE A 178 -9.46 5.74 -13.01
CA PHE A 178 -9.86 4.78 -14.05
C PHE A 178 -10.57 5.47 -15.21
N GLY A 179 -11.52 6.37 -14.95
CA GLY A 179 -12.21 7.14 -15.99
C GLY A 179 -11.25 8.00 -16.82
N LEU A 180 -10.23 8.60 -16.19
CA LEU A 180 -9.21 9.37 -16.90
C LEU A 180 -8.27 8.48 -17.72
N MET A 181 -7.92 7.29 -17.24
CA MET A 181 -7.15 6.31 -18.01
C MET A 181 -7.94 5.81 -19.22
N VAL A 182 -9.26 5.63 -19.07
CA VAL A 182 -10.19 5.30 -20.17
C VAL A 182 -10.20 6.41 -21.23
N ASP A 183 -10.40 7.65 -20.81
CA ASP A 183 -10.40 8.82 -21.69
C ASP A 183 -9.05 8.89 -22.45
N ALA A 184 -7.94 8.68 -21.75
CA ALA A 184 -6.59 8.67 -22.32
C ALA A 184 -6.35 7.51 -23.31
N LEU A 185 -6.97 6.35 -23.07
CA LEU A 185 -6.93 5.19 -23.98
C LEU A 185 -7.92 5.30 -25.14
N LYS A 186 -8.85 6.27 -25.11
CA LYS A 186 -9.92 6.46 -26.10
C LYS A 186 -10.79 5.20 -26.26
N ILE A 187 -11.02 4.49 -25.16
CA ILE A 187 -11.92 3.32 -25.10
C ILE A 187 -13.30 3.72 -24.56
N ASP A 188 -14.32 2.91 -24.83
CA ASP A 188 -15.67 3.17 -24.33
C ASP A 188 -15.74 3.03 -22.80
N ASN A 189 -16.42 3.96 -22.15
CA ASN A 189 -16.49 4.05 -20.69
C ASN A 189 -17.40 2.97 -20.06
N GLY A 190 -18.24 2.29 -20.86
CA GLY A 190 -19.15 1.25 -20.41
C GLY A 190 -18.43 0.01 -19.87
N GLU A 191 -17.44 -0.50 -20.61
CA GLU A 191 -16.74 -1.76 -20.27
C GLU A 191 -15.95 -1.65 -18.95
N ILE A 192 -15.32 -0.50 -18.70
CA ILE A 192 -14.51 -0.28 -17.48
C ILE A 192 -15.39 0.02 -16.27
N LYS A 193 -16.53 0.70 -16.46
CA LYS A 193 -17.51 0.87 -15.39
C LYS A 193 -18.03 -0.48 -14.88
N GLU A 194 -18.32 -1.41 -15.79
CA GLU A 194 -18.76 -2.75 -15.41
C GLU A 194 -17.68 -3.53 -14.63
N MET A 195 -16.40 -3.35 -14.98
CA MET A 195 -15.28 -4.02 -14.30
C MET A 195 -15.00 -3.48 -12.89
N PHE A 196 -15.18 -2.17 -12.63
CA PHE A 196 -14.69 -1.53 -11.40
C PHE A 196 -15.75 -0.85 -10.51
N MET A 197 -16.98 -0.59 -10.98
CA MET A 197 -18.00 0.15 -10.20
C MET A 197 -18.40 -0.53 -8.87
N ASP A 198 -18.33 -1.86 -8.78
CA ASP A 198 -18.45 -2.62 -7.53
C ASP A 198 -17.21 -3.49 -7.27
N GLY A 199 -16.05 -2.95 -7.66
CA GLY A 199 -14.77 -3.63 -7.57
C GLY A 199 -14.37 -3.97 -6.15
N MET A 200 -13.52 -5.00 -6.03
CA MET A 200 -12.88 -5.36 -4.77
C MET A 200 -11.96 -4.21 -4.32
N GLN A 201 -12.17 -3.73 -3.09
CA GLN A 201 -11.27 -2.80 -2.41
C GLN A 201 -10.74 -3.47 -1.15
N SER A 202 -9.44 -3.33 -0.91
CA SER A 202 -8.80 -3.74 0.33
C SER A 202 -7.79 -2.70 0.77
N VAL A 203 -7.61 -2.54 2.07
CA VAL A 203 -6.57 -1.68 2.64
C VAL A 203 -5.48 -2.55 3.26
N ARG A 204 -4.23 -2.07 3.13
CA ARG A 204 -3.06 -2.63 3.80
C ARG A 204 -2.32 -1.50 4.51
N MET A 205 -2.45 -1.44 5.83
CA MET A 205 -1.65 -0.54 6.67
C MET A 205 -0.37 -1.28 7.01
N ASN A 206 0.80 -0.76 6.63
CA ASN A 206 2.10 -1.36 6.92
C ASN A 206 2.82 -0.60 8.03
N TYR A 207 3.52 -1.32 8.90
CA TYR A 207 4.39 -0.77 9.92
C TYR A 207 5.76 -1.44 9.86
N TYR A 208 6.79 -0.63 9.66
CA TYR A 208 8.17 -1.06 9.53
C TYR A 208 8.97 -0.55 10.74
N PRO A 209 9.20 -1.38 11.77
CA PRO A 209 9.99 -0.98 12.93
C PRO A 209 11.46 -0.75 12.57
N PRO A 210 12.23 0.00 13.37
CA PRO A 210 13.69 0.09 13.22
C PRO A 210 14.34 -1.30 13.18
N CYS A 211 15.40 -1.43 12.38
CA CYS A 211 16.19 -2.66 12.25
C CYS A 211 17.66 -2.37 12.60
N PRO A 212 18.34 -3.21 13.40
CA PRO A 212 19.77 -3.04 13.68
C PRO A 212 20.68 -3.35 12.48
N GLN A 213 20.19 -4.11 11.49
CA GLN A 213 20.91 -4.51 10.28
C GLN A 213 20.03 -4.27 9.04
N PRO A 214 19.68 -3.00 8.73
CA PRO A 214 18.73 -2.66 7.67
C PRO A 214 19.19 -3.14 6.27
N GLU A 215 20.50 -3.28 6.06
CA GLU A 215 21.12 -3.78 4.82
C GLU A 215 20.88 -5.27 4.56
N GLN A 216 20.39 -6.02 5.57
CA GLN A 216 20.16 -7.46 5.48
C GLN A 216 18.68 -7.84 5.45
N VAL A 217 17.76 -6.87 5.60
CA VAL A 217 16.31 -7.13 5.59
C VAL A 217 15.61 -6.37 4.46
N MET A 218 14.36 -6.76 4.18
CA MET A 218 13.44 -5.93 3.40
C MET A 218 12.16 -5.74 4.17
N GLY A 219 11.67 -4.49 4.21
CA GLY A 219 10.33 -4.20 4.75
C GLY A 219 9.24 -4.88 3.91
N PHE A 220 9.41 -4.91 2.59
CA PHE A 220 8.54 -5.68 1.70
C PHE A 220 9.34 -6.15 0.48
N THR A 221 9.17 -7.40 0.06
CA THR A 221 9.93 -7.94 -1.08
C THR A 221 9.57 -7.24 -2.39
N PRO A 222 10.50 -7.15 -3.35
CA PRO A 222 10.21 -6.63 -4.68
C PRO A 222 9.04 -7.40 -5.32
N HIS A 223 8.03 -6.67 -5.78
CA HIS A 223 6.84 -7.22 -6.43
C HIS A 223 6.21 -6.18 -7.36
N SER A 224 5.28 -6.64 -8.18
CA SER A 224 4.29 -5.79 -8.84
C SER A 224 2.94 -6.04 -8.18
N ASP A 225 2.17 -4.97 -8.02
CA ASP A 225 0.82 -5.09 -7.48
C ASP A 225 -0.07 -5.90 -8.43
N VAL A 226 -0.94 -6.72 -7.84
CA VAL A 226 -1.94 -7.53 -8.57
C VAL A 226 -3.31 -6.82 -8.63
N THR A 227 -3.37 -5.59 -8.15
CA THR A 227 -4.56 -4.73 -8.14
C THR A 227 -4.66 -3.95 -9.45
N GLY A 228 -5.84 -3.37 -9.72
CA GLY A 228 -6.00 -2.45 -10.86
C GLY A 228 -5.25 -1.12 -10.62
N ILE A 229 -5.50 -0.48 -9.48
CA ILE A 229 -4.78 0.73 -9.01
C ILE A 229 -4.52 0.58 -7.52
N THR A 230 -3.32 0.98 -7.10
CA THR A 230 -2.96 1.16 -5.68
C THR A 230 -2.76 2.65 -5.40
N ILE A 231 -3.44 3.15 -4.37
CA ILE A 231 -3.22 4.50 -3.85
C ILE A 231 -2.46 4.36 -2.53
N LEU A 232 -1.22 4.87 -2.51
CA LEU A 232 -0.32 4.78 -1.38
C LEU A 232 -0.26 6.13 -0.64
N LEU A 233 -0.44 6.09 0.69
CA LEU A 233 -0.22 7.22 1.59
C LEU A 233 0.97 6.91 2.52
N GLU A 234 1.99 7.76 2.52
CA GLU A 234 3.05 7.71 3.53
C GLU A 234 2.61 8.42 4.81
N ILE A 235 2.82 7.77 5.96
CA ILE A 235 2.28 8.26 7.24
C ILE A 235 3.23 9.25 7.93
N ASN A 236 4.52 8.93 8.03
CA ASN A 236 5.46 9.62 8.92
C ASN A 236 6.69 10.22 8.23
N GLY A 237 6.69 10.29 6.90
CA GLY A 237 7.78 10.91 6.12
C GLY A 237 9.12 10.17 6.16
N VAL A 238 9.16 8.95 6.70
CA VAL A 238 10.36 8.10 6.67
C VAL A 238 10.47 7.47 5.28
N ALA A 239 11.57 7.77 4.58
CA ALA A 239 11.82 7.21 3.26
C ALA A 239 11.99 5.68 3.32
N GLY A 240 11.40 4.98 2.36
CA GLY A 240 11.52 3.53 2.23
C GLY A 240 10.94 2.97 0.92
N PHE A 241 10.14 3.77 0.21
CA PHE A 241 9.57 3.37 -1.06
C PHE A 241 10.59 3.44 -2.21
N GLN A 242 10.69 2.34 -2.97
CA GLN A 242 11.61 2.20 -4.10
C GLN A 242 10.88 1.64 -5.32
N VAL A 243 11.29 2.08 -6.50
CA VAL A 243 10.76 1.64 -7.80
C VAL A 243 11.88 1.03 -8.63
N LYS A 244 11.59 -0.03 -9.38
CA LYS A 244 12.51 -0.59 -10.36
C LYS A 244 12.21 -0.04 -11.75
N LYS A 245 13.16 0.68 -12.35
CA LYS A 245 13.09 1.23 -13.71
C LYS A 245 14.37 0.88 -14.47
N ASP A 246 14.24 0.38 -15.69
CA ASP A 246 15.37 0.01 -16.56
C ASP A 246 16.39 -0.91 -15.85
N GLY A 247 15.88 -1.87 -15.07
CA GLY A 247 16.70 -2.80 -14.29
C GLY A 247 17.35 -2.23 -13.04
N LYS A 248 17.17 -0.93 -12.74
CA LYS A 248 17.77 -0.25 -11.59
C LYS A 248 16.72 0.07 -10.53
N LYS A 249 17.06 -0.15 -9.26
CA LYS A 249 16.27 0.32 -8.11
C LYS A 249 16.53 1.80 -7.88
N ILE A 250 15.46 2.57 -7.80
CA ILE A 250 15.48 4.02 -7.60
C ILE A 250 14.63 4.36 -6.37
N SER A 251 15.20 5.12 -5.45
CA SER A 251 14.47 5.67 -4.30
C SER A 251 13.77 6.96 -4.73
N SER A 252 12.47 7.08 -4.43
CA SER A 252 11.80 8.38 -4.51
C SER A 252 12.19 9.20 -3.27
N ARG A 253 12.51 10.48 -3.45
CA ARG A 253 12.80 11.40 -2.33
C ARG A 253 11.55 12.13 -1.83
N ASN A 254 10.45 12.01 -2.57
CA ASN A 254 9.26 12.81 -2.31
C ASN A 254 8.37 12.12 -1.28
N THR A 255 8.11 12.84 -0.20
CA THR A 255 7.00 12.59 0.72
C THR A 255 5.70 12.49 -0.07
N PHE A 256 5.01 11.36 0.04
CA PHE A 256 3.68 11.18 -0.55
C PHE A 256 2.68 11.95 0.33
N PHE A 257 2.12 13.04 -0.19
CA PHE A 257 1.04 13.79 0.46
C PHE A 257 -0.32 13.22 0.08
#